data_AF-A0A506U6Y5-F1
#
_entry.id   AF-A0A506U6Y5-F1
#
_cell.length_a   1.000
_cell.length_b   1.000
_cell.length_c   1.000
_cell.angle_alpha   90.00
_cell.angle_beta   90.00
_cell.angle_gamma   90.00
#
_symmetry.space_group_name_H-M   'P 1'
#
loop_
_entity.id
_entity.type
_entity.pdbx_description
1 polymer ?
#
loop_
_entity_poly.entity_id
_entity_poly.type
_entity_poly.pdbx_seq_one_letter_code
_entity_poly.pdbx_strand_id
1 'polypeptide(L)'
;MTTPTMSYSDDDLYILGNIASLAVKTGIGEQALPILKLVQQQRPNNAAAFIVESMYLFSIGKKQAALSLLETCGAFDAEKNRDEALAFHLYLLQQDGQLKRAVRLGTAYLEERLIDSKSAIEATRLVTTECQKALGTLLDGKTGANR
;
A
#
# COMPACT_ATOMS: atom_id res chain seq x y z
N MET A 1 1.66 -12.21 37.22
CA MET A 1 1.03 -13.20 36.34
C MET A 1 1.72 -13.12 34.99
N THR A 2 2.49 -14.14 34.63
CA THR A 2 3.08 -14.25 33.29
C THR A 2 1.96 -14.58 32.33
N THR A 3 1.63 -13.66 31.43
CA THR A 3 0.74 -13.94 30.30
C THR A 3 1.37 -15.10 29.52
N PRO A 4 0.67 -16.21 29.29
CA PRO A 4 1.20 -17.28 28.48
C PRO A 4 1.54 -16.71 27.09
N THR A 5 2.82 -16.80 26.72
CA THR A 5 3.27 -16.50 25.37
C THR A 5 2.72 -17.58 24.45
N MET A 6 1.54 -17.33 23.89
CA MET A 6 0.96 -18.17 22.86
C MET A 6 1.80 -18.00 21.59
N SER A 7 2.53 -19.05 21.20
CA SER A 7 3.29 -19.05 19.94
C SER A 7 2.33 -19.39 18.81
N TYR A 8 2.22 -18.51 17.82
CA TYR A 8 1.47 -18.77 16.60
C TYR A 8 2.37 -19.42 15.56
N SER A 9 1.86 -20.44 14.87
CA SER A 9 2.56 -21.02 13.72
C SER A 9 2.45 -20.09 12.51
N ASP A 10 3.23 -20.41 11.48
CA ASP A 10 3.14 -19.69 10.21
C ASP A 10 1.76 -19.85 9.54
N ASP A 11 1.13 -21.01 9.68
CA ASP A 11 -0.20 -21.26 9.13
C ASP A 11 -1.27 -20.49 9.90
N ASP A 12 -1.17 -20.41 11.23
CA ASP A 12 -2.10 -19.61 12.05
C ASP A 12 -2.08 -18.15 11.61
N LEU A 13 -0.89 -17.58 11.46
CA LEU A 13 -0.72 -16.18 11.05
C LEU A 13 -1.15 -15.95 9.60
N TYR A 14 -1.00 -16.95 8.73
CA TYR A 14 -1.50 -16.88 7.35
C TYR A 14 -3.03 -16.86 7.32
N ILE A 15 -3.68 -17.74 8.07
CA ILE A 15 -5.15 -17.81 8.19
C ILE A 15 -5.69 -16.51 8.79
N LEU A 16 -5.10 -16.04 9.89
CA LEU A 16 -5.47 -14.78 10.55
C LEU A 16 -5.34 -13.59 9.60
N GLY A 17 -4.24 -13.51 8.83
CA GLY A 17 -4.05 -12.47 7.82
C GLY A 17 -5.13 -12.50 6.73
N ASN A 18 -5.51 -13.68 6.25
CA ASN A 18 -6.57 -13.83 5.25
C ASN A 18 -7.96 -13.46 5.79
N ILE A 19 -8.28 -13.84 7.02
CA ILE A 19 -9.53 -13.44 7.69
C ILE A 19 -9.60 -11.92 7.80
N ALA A 20 -8.51 -11.29 8.26
CA ALA A 20 -8.44 -9.84 8.37
C ALA A 20 -8.58 -9.14 7.00
N SER A 21 -7.93 -9.66 5.96
CA SER A 21 -8.06 -9.14 4.59
C SER A 21 -9.49 -9.23 4.06
N LEU A 22 -10.16 -10.36 4.27
CA LEU A 22 -11.56 -10.53 3.90
C LEU A 22 -12.46 -9.53 4.65
N ALA A 23 -12.25 -9.37 5.96
CA ALA A 23 -13.00 -8.42 6.79
C ALA A 23 -12.84 -6.96 6.33
N VAL A 24 -11.62 -6.55 5.95
CA VAL A 24 -11.38 -5.22 5.34
C VAL A 24 -12.15 -5.08 4.02
N LYS A 25 -12.09 -6.10 3.16
CA LYS A 25 -12.77 -6.10 1.86
C LYS A 25 -14.29 -6.05 1.96
N THR A 26 -14.88 -6.65 3.01
CA THR A 26 -16.33 -6.69 3.22
C THR A 26 -16.87 -5.54 4.06
N GLY A 27 -16.03 -4.54 4.40
CA GLY A 27 -16.45 -3.32 5.08
C GLY A 27 -16.49 -3.41 6.61
N ILE A 28 -15.96 -4.48 7.20
CA ILE A 28 -15.85 -4.66 8.66
C ILE A 28 -14.40 -4.53 9.15
N GLY A 29 -13.60 -3.72 8.45
CA GLY A 29 -12.16 -3.59 8.70
C GLY A 29 -11.77 -3.10 10.09
N GLU A 30 -12.64 -2.37 10.80
CA GLU A 30 -12.40 -1.96 12.18
C GLU A 30 -12.23 -3.18 13.11
N GLN A 31 -13.07 -4.21 12.93
CA GLN A 31 -13.01 -5.45 13.70
C GLN A 31 -11.77 -6.30 13.36
N ALA A 32 -11.18 -6.07 12.19
CA ALA A 32 -9.97 -6.76 11.74
C ALA A 32 -8.67 -6.16 12.32
N LEU A 33 -8.71 -4.92 12.84
CA LEU A 33 -7.52 -4.21 13.32
C LEU A 33 -6.72 -5.00 14.37
N PRO A 34 -7.32 -5.59 15.42
CA PRO A 34 -6.55 -6.36 16.40
C PRO A 34 -5.81 -7.55 15.77
N ILE A 35 -6.42 -8.21 14.79
CA ILE A 35 -5.81 -9.32 14.06
C ILE A 35 -4.65 -8.82 13.20
N LEU A 36 -4.84 -7.70 12.48
CA LEU A 36 -3.76 -7.08 11.70
C LEU A 36 -2.58 -6.71 12.57
N LYS A 37 -2.81 -6.09 13.74
CA LYS A 37 -1.74 -5.74 14.68
C LYS A 37 -1.00 -6.97 15.20
N LEU A 38 -1.70 -8.04 15.51
CA LEU A 38 -1.07 -9.30 15.88
C LEU A 38 -0.17 -9.83 14.74
N VAL A 39 -0.69 -9.91 13.52
CA VAL A 39 0.09 -10.41 12.37
C VAL A 39 1.32 -9.53 12.09
N GLN A 40 1.18 -8.20 12.16
CA GLN A 40 2.29 -7.26 12.00
C GLN A 40 3.37 -7.45 13.06
N GLN A 41 2.99 -7.66 14.32
CA GLN A 41 3.93 -7.89 15.41
C GLN A 41 4.69 -9.22 15.26
N GLN A 42 3.99 -10.27 14.82
CA GLN A 42 4.59 -11.60 14.66
C GLN A 42 5.37 -11.74 13.35
N ARG A 43 5.04 -10.94 12.33
CA ARG A 43 5.67 -10.96 10.99
C ARG A 43 5.99 -9.54 10.49
N PRO A 44 6.89 -8.82 11.17
CA PRO A 44 7.24 -7.46 10.77
C PRO A 44 7.91 -7.41 9.39
N ASN A 45 8.57 -8.50 8.99
CA ASN A 45 9.25 -8.63 7.69
C ASN A 45 8.32 -9.08 6.54
N ASN A 46 7.01 -8.94 6.72
CA ASN A 46 6.01 -9.22 5.70
C ASN A 46 5.03 -8.05 5.58
N ALA A 47 5.09 -7.35 4.46
CA ALA A 47 4.31 -6.14 4.23
C ALA A 47 2.79 -6.38 4.12
N ALA A 48 2.33 -7.62 3.92
CA ALA A 48 0.93 -7.92 3.61
C ALA A 48 -0.07 -7.34 4.63
N ALA A 49 0.18 -7.51 5.93
CA ALA A 49 -0.72 -7.01 6.97
C ALA A 49 -0.70 -5.48 7.09
N PHE A 50 0.41 -4.83 6.72
CA PHE A 50 0.49 -3.36 6.66
C PHE A 50 -0.25 -2.81 5.44
N ILE A 51 -0.15 -3.49 4.29
CA ILE A 51 -0.92 -3.17 3.09
C ILE A 51 -2.43 -3.25 3.39
N VAL A 52 -2.88 -4.33 4.04
CA VAL A 52 -4.30 -4.52 4.37
C VAL A 52 -4.80 -3.45 5.35
N GLU A 53 -4.02 -3.09 6.36
CA GLU A 53 -4.38 -1.97 7.24
C GLU A 53 -4.42 -0.64 6.48
N SER A 54 -3.48 -0.40 5.56
CA SER A 54 -3.47 0.78 4.71
C SER A 54 -4.71 0.83 3.79
N MET A 55 -5.14 -0.31 3.23
CA MET A 55 -6.39 -0.44 2.49
C MET A 55 -7.61 -0.08 3.34
N TYR A 56 -7.65 -0.53 4.60
CA TYR A 56 -8.71 -0.15 5.53
C TYR A 56 -8.71 1.35 5.82
N LEU A 57 -7.56 1.94 6.15
CA LEU A 57 -7.45 3.38 6.40
C LEU A 57 -7.91 4.18 5.18
N PHE A 58 -7.53 3.75 3.98
CA PHE A 58 -7.98 4.35 2.73
C PHE A 58 -9.49 4.23 2.54
N SER A 59 -10.09 3.06 2.81
CA SER A 59 -11.53 2.82 2.60
C SER A 59 -12.42 3.68 3.49
N ILE A 60 -11.94 4.06 4.69
CA ILE A 60 -12.63 4.99 5.59
C ILE A 60 -12.22 6.47 5.39
N GLY A 61 -11.59 6.79 4.26
CA GLY A 61 -11.24 8.16 3.87
C GLY A 61 -9.99 8.72 4.54
N LYS A 62 -9.27 7.94 5.36
CA LYS A 62 -8.02 8.36 6.03
C LYS A 62 -6.81 8.18 5.11
N LYS A 63 -6.84 8.79 3.93
CA LYS A 63 -5.80 8.66 2.88
C LYS A 63 -4.38 8.96 3.39
N GLN A 64 -4.21 10.06 4.12
CA GLN A 64 -2.91 10.45 4.66
C GLN A 64 -2.38 9.46 5.71
N ALA A 65 -3.26 8.90 6.54
CA ALA A 65 -2.85 7.86 7.49
C ALA A 65 -2.46 6.56 6.76
N ALA A 66 -3.17 6.20 5.69
CA ALA A 66 -2.84 5.04 4.86
C ALA A 66 -1.44 5.17 4.22
N LEU A 67 -1.12 6.36 3.69
CA LEU A 67 0.21 6.69 3.17
C LEU A 67 1.27 6.64 4.26
N SER A 68 1.05 7.37 5.36
CA SER A 68 2.00 7.46 6.47
C SER A 68 2.30 6.10 7.08
N LEU A 69 1.32 5.19 7.13
CA LEU A 69 1.54 3.84 7.63
C LEU A 69 2.63 3.12 6.81
N LEU A 70 2.46 3.04 5.49
CA LEU A 70 3.41 2.32 4.62
C LEU A 70 4.80 2.95 4.63
N GLU A 71 4.88 4.27 4.69
CA GLU A 71 6.14 5.01 4.69
C GLU A 71 6.94 4.88 5.99
N THR A 72 6.30 4.47 7.10
CA THR A 72 6.95 4.47 8.44
C THR A 72 7.01 3.10 9.10
N CYS A 73 6.24 2.11 8.63
CA CYS A 73 6.17 0.80 9.27
C CYS A 73 7.22 -0.22 8.78
N GLY A 74 8.17 0.19 7.94
CA GLY A 74 9.19 -0.70 7.35
C GLY A 74 8.69 -1.59 6.21
N ALA A 75 7.47 -1.37 5.69
CA ALA A 75 6.91 -2.19 4.61
C ALA A 75 7.75 -2.15 3.31
N PHE A 76 8.49 -1.07 3.09
CA PHE A 76 9.36 -0.91 1.92
C PHE A 76 10.71 -1.63 2.05
N ASP A 77 11.03 -2.16 3.23
CA ASP A 77 12.23 -2.93 3.51
C ASP A 77 11.91 -4.42 3.78
N ALA A 78 10.64 -4.80 3.70
CA ALA A 78 10.20 -6.17 3.99
C ALA A 78 10.74 -7.18 2.97
N GLU A 79 11.01 -8.41 3.42
CA GLU A 79 11.38 -9.53 2.53
C GLU A 79 10.17 -10.04 1.73
N LYS A 80 8.98 -10.04 2.35
CA LYS A 80 7.75 -10.55 1.72
C LYS A 80 6.77 -9.42 1.43
N ASN A 81 6.19 -9.45 0.23
CA ASN A 81 5.16 -8.51 -0.25
C ASN A 81 5.60 -7.03 -0.34
N ARG A 82 6.91 -6.77 -0.37
CA ARG A 82 7.46 -5.41 -0.49
C ARG A 82 7.05 -4.72 -1.79
N ASP A 83 7.12 -5.44 -2.90
CA ASP A 83 6.81 -4.86 -4.21
C ASP A 83 5.33 -4.47 -4.30
N GLU A 84 4.45 -5.28 -3.73
CA GLU A 84 3.03 -4.96 -3.58
C GLU A 84 2.82 -3.72 -2.70
N ALA A 85 3.62 -3.53 -1.64
CA ALA A 85 3.56 -2.34 -0.80
C ALA A 85 3.99 -1.09 -1.57
N LEU A 86 5.07 -1.17 -2.36
CA LEU A 86 5.55 -0.08 -3.21
C LEU A 86 4.51 0.28 -4.28
N ALA A 87 3.95 -0.71 -4.98
CA ALA A 87 2.92 -0.48 -5.98
C ALA A 87 1.64 0.12 -5.39
N PHE A 88 1.20 -0.37 -4.23
CA PHE A 88 0.02 0.17 -3.54
C PHE A 88 0.28 1.59 -3.00
N HIS A 89 1.50 1.90 -2.55
CA HIS A 89 1.89 3.25 -2.16
C HIS A 89 1.74 4.25 -3.32
N LEU A 90 2.17 3.89 -4.54
CA LEU A 90 1.97 4.74 -5.72
C LEU A 90 0.49 4.99 -5.99
N TYR A 91 -0.35 3.96 -5.87
CA TYR A 91 -1.79 4.11 -6.00
C TYR A 91 -2.33 5.10 -4.96
N LEU A 92 -1.92 5.00 -3.68
CA LEU A 92 -2.35 5.95 -2.66
C LEU A 92 -1.90 7.38 -2.96
N LEU A 93 -0.67 7.57 -3.47
CA LEU A 93 -0.17 8.89 -3.89
C LEU A 93 -1.02 9.47 -5.04
N GLN A 94 -1.41 8.65 -6.01
CA GLN A 94 -2.32 9.04 -7.08
C GLN A 94 -3.67 9.48 -6.51
N GLN A 95 -4.26 8.68 -5.61
CA GLN A 95 -5.57 8.96 -5.00
C GLN A 95 -5.56 10.18 -4.06
N ASP A 96 -4.40 10.57 -3.55
CA ASP A 96 -4.17 11.78 -2.77
C ASP A 96 -3.82 13.01 -3.65
N GLY A 97 -3.70 12.83 -4.97
CA GLY A 97 -3.38 13.91 -5.92
C GLY A 97 -1.90 14.27 -5.98
N GLN A 98 -1.01 13.50 -5.35
CA GLN A 98 0.44 13.66 -5.40
C GLN A 98 1.03 13.10 -6.71
N LEU A 99 0.44 13.47 -7.85
CA LEU A 99 0.72 12.88 -9.17
C LEU A 99 2.20 12.95 -9.54
N LYS A 100 2.86 14.11 -9.33
CA LYS A 100 4.29 14.27 -9.64
C LYS A 100 5.17 13.33 -8.82
N ARG A 101 4.82 13.11 -7.55
CA ARG A 101 5.55 12.21 -6.66
C ARG A 101 5.35 10.76 -7.09
N ALA A 102 4.11 10.38 -7.40
CA ALA A 102 3.78 9.05 -7.93
C ALA A 102 4.55 8.75 -9.23
N VAL A 103 4.60 9.68 -10.19
CA VAL A 103 5.37 9.50 -11.42
C VAL A 103 6.85 9.34 -11.14
N ARG A 104 7.45 10.23 -10.35
CA ARG A 104 8.89 10.19 -10.06
C ARG A 104 9.30 8.86 -9.41
N LEU A 105 8.54 8.42 -8.40
CA LEU A 105 8.83 7.17 -7.70
C LEU A 105 8.56 5.95 -8.59
N GLY A 106 7.43 5.92 -9.29
CA GLY A 106 7.07 4.80 -10.17
C GLY A 106 8.05 4.62 -11.34
N THR A 107 8.52 5.72 -11.93
CA THR A 107 9.59 5.68 -12.94
C THR A 107 10.89 5.12 -12.34
N ALA A 108 11.32 5.61 -11.17
CA ALA A 108 12.52 5.10 -10.51
C ALA A 108 12.41 3.60 -10.19
N TYR A 109 11.28 3.14 -9.66
CA TYR A 109 11.07 1.71 -9.36
C TYR A 109 11.20 0.82 -10.60
N LEU A 110 10.72 1.28 -11.75
CA LEU A 110 10.77 0.53 -13.01
C LEU A 110 12.14 0.57 -13.69
N GLU A 111 12.78 1.75 -13.74
CA GLU A 111 14.07 1.95 -14.43
C GLU A 111 15.23 1.33 -13.65
N GLU A 112 15.23 1.48 -12.33
CA GLU A 112 16.25 0.94 -11.44
C GLU A 112 15.99 -0.54 -11.06
N ARG A 113 14.90 -1.13 -11.57
CA ARG A 113 14.48 -2.52 -11.29
C ARG A 113 14.39 -2.80 -9.79
N LEU A 114 13.74 -1.89 -9.05
CA LEU A 114 13.57 -2.02 -7.61
C LEU A 114 12.37 -2.90 -7.23
N ILE A 115 11.62 -3.38 -8.21
CA ILE A 115 10.50 -4.31 -8.08
C ILE A 115 10.67 -5.45 -9.09
N ASP A 116 10.41 -6.68 -8.64
CA ASP A 116 10.56 -7.91 -9.41
C ASP A 116 9.21 -8.61 -9.64
N SER A 117 8.25 -8.43 -8.72
CA SER A 117 6.90 -9.00 -8.81
C SER A 117 6.21 -8.53 -10.09
N LYS A 118 5.82 -9.46 -10.97
CA LYS A 118 5.15 -9.14 -12.24
C LYS A 118 3.89 -8.31 -12.02
N SER A 119 3.07 -8.67 -11.04
CA SER A 119 1.86 -7.92 -10.69
C SER A 119 2.18 -6.51 -10.19
N ALA A 120 3.23 -6.35 -9.38
CA ALA A 120 3.65 -5.04 -8.90
C ALA A 120 4.19 -4.17 -10.04
N ILE A 121 4.94 -4.75 -11.00
CA ILE A 121 5.42 -4.05 -12.20
C ILE A 121 4.25 -3.54 -13.04
N GLU A 122 3.25 -4.39 -13.29
CA GLU A 122 2.06 -4.02 -14.06
C GLU A 122 1.26 -2.90 -13.37
N ALA A 123 1.03 -3.02 -12.07
CA ALA A 123 0.35 -1.99 -11.28
C ALA A 123 1.14 -0.66 -11.26
N THR A 124 2.46 -0.73 -11.07
CA THR A 124 3.36 0.44 -11.08
C THR A 124 3.32 1.16 -12.43
N ARG A 125 3.36 0.40 -13.54
CA ARG A 125 3.24 0.96 -14.90
C ARG A 125 1.90 1.65 -15.12
N LEU A 126 0.81 1.01 -14.71
CA LEU A 126 -0.53 1.55 -14.83
C LEU A 126 -0.64 2.89 -14.11
N VAL A 127 -0.34 2.91 -12.80
CA VAL A 127 -0.43 4.12 -11.97
C VAL A 127 0.48 5.24 -12.52
N THR A 128 1.71 4.91 -12.89
CA THR A 128 2.66 5.89 -13.44
C THR A 128 2.15 6.51 -14.73
N THR A 129 1.63 5.69 -15.66
CA THR A 129 1.09 6.14 -16.95
C THR A 129 -0.14 7.03 -16.77
N GLU A 130 -1.07 6.62 -15.89
CA GLU A 130 -2.26 7.41 -15.59
C GLU A 130 -1.92 8.77 -14.97
N CYS A 131 -0.95 8.80 -14.04
CA CYS A 131 -0.48 10.04 -13.43
C CYS A 131 0.20 10.96 -14.44
N GLN A 132 1.03 10.41 -15.35
CA GLN A 132 1.66 11.18 -16.43
C GLN A 132 0.61 11.81 -17.36
N LYS A 133 -0.40 11.03 -17.78
CA LYS A 133 -1.50 11.52 -18.62
C LYS A 133 -2.29 12.64 -17.95
N ALA A 134 -2.59 12.47 -16.66
CA ALA A 134 -3.29 13.49 -15.88
C ALA A 134 -2.48 14.78 -15.76
N LEU A 135 -1.16 14.69 -15.58
CA LEU A 135 -0.27 15.85 -15.53
C LEU A 135 -0.18 16.59 -16.87
N GLY A 136 -0.12 15.87 -18.01
CA GLY A 136 -0.13 16.48 -19.34
C GLY A 136 -1.42 17.25 -19.61
N THR A 137 -2.57 16.64 -19.29
CA THR A 137 -3.88 17.28 -19.44
C THR A 137 -4.01 18.57 -18.61
N LEU A 138 -3.43 18.59 -17.40
CA LEU A 138 -3.41 19.78 -16.53
C LEU A 138 -2.55 20.93 -17.08
N LEU A 139 -1.52 20.62 -17.87
CA LEU A 139 -0.68 21.64 -18.52
C LEU A 139 -1.38 22.21 -19.75
N ASP A 140 -2.03 21.37 -20.55
CA ASP A 140 -2.78 21.78 -21.74
C ASP A 140 -4.03 22.61 -21.40
N GLY A 141 -4.67 22.35 -20.26
CA GLY A 141 -5.80 23.16 -19.78
C GLY A 141 -5.43 24.56 -19.28
N LYS A 142 -4.15 24.83 -18.97
CA LYS A 142 -3.68 26.14 -18.48
C LYS A 142 -3.23 27.09 -19.59
N THR A 143 -3.10 26.63 -20.84
CA THR A 143 -2.74 27.47 -21.99
C THR A 143 -3.95 28.14 -22.66
N GLY A 144 -5.18 27.85 -22.21
CA GLY A 144 -6.42 28.41 -22.77
C GLY A 144 -7.01 29.65 -22.07
N ALA A 145 -6.40 30.15 -20.99
CA ALA A 145 -6.98 31.22 -20.15
C ALA A 145 -6.37 32.62 -20.36
N ASN A 146 -5.77 32.89 -21.53
CA ASN A 146 -5.35 34.24 -21.94
C ASN A 146 -5.69 34.45 -23.42
N ARG A 147 -6.97 34.71 -23.70
CA ARG A 147 -7.42 35.46 -24.89
C ARG A 147 -8.61 36.31 -24.50
#